data_AF-A0A815MG04-F1
#
_entry.id   AF-A0A815MG04-F1
#
_cell.length_a   1.000
_cell.length_b   1.000
_cell.length_c   1.000
_cell.angle_alpha   90.00
_cell.angle_beta   90.00
_cell.angle_gamma   90.00
#
_symmetry.space_group_name_H-M   'P 1'
#
loop_
_entity.id
_entity.type
_entity.pdbx_description
1 polymer ?
#
loop_
_entity_poly.entity_id
_entity_poly.type
_entity_poly.pdbx_seq_one_letter_code
_entity_poly.pdbx_strand_id
1 'polypeptide(L)'
;MRFHELHGKNIEFDGQRLAATRFNSFTHAMIFSERPLYPGELFLVEIEDITDSWTGNIKIGLTCLSPNEILSQCTQEILYDDIFHITIPSRPVTQYTCTCGLCKSTII
;
A
#
# COMPACT_ATOMS: atom_id res chain seq x y z
N MET A 1 10.05 2.78 7.38
CA MET A 1 9.82 2.75 5.92
C MET A 1 8.76 3.81 5.62
N ARG A 2 8.91 4.60 4.54
CA ARG A 2 7.93 5.63 4.15
C ARG A 2 7.10 5.16 2.96
N PHE A 3 6.01 5.87 2.69
CA PHE A 3 5.26 5.79 1.45
C PHE A 3 5.97 6.53 0.31
N HIS A 4 5.79 6.00 -0.89
CA HIS A 4 6.29 6.58 -2.13
C HIS A 4 5.54 7.89 -2.45
N GLU A 5 6.22 8.82 -3.13
CA GLU A 5 5.63 10.12 -3.49
C GLU A 5 4.52 9.99 -4.53
N LEU A 6 4.58 8.97 -5.38
CA LEU A 6 3.47 8.61 -6.26
C LEU A 6 2.40 7.89 -5.45
N HIS A 7 1.19 8.41 -5.51
CA HIS A 7 0.00 7.89 -4.84
C HIS A 7 -1.25 8.28 -5.62
N GLY A 8 -2.36 7.65 -5.30
CA GLY A 8 -3.66 8.02 -5.84
C GLY A 8 -4.11 9.39 -5.34
N LYS A 9 -4.89 10.10 -6.18
CA LYS A 9 -5.31 11.51 -5.94
C LYS A 9 -6.09 11.76 -4.64
N ASN A 10 -6.58 10.70 -4.00
CA ASN A 10 -7.44 10.77 -2.81
C ASN A 10 -6.70 10.47 -1.50
N ILE A 11 -5.36 10.45 -1.55
CA ILE A 11 -4.50 10.24 -0.39
C ILE A 11 -3.80 11.54 -0.02
N GLU A 12 -3.70 11.76 1.29
CA GLU A 12 -2.88 12.81 1.91
C GLU A 12 -1.88 12.16 2.87
N PHE A 13 -0.66 12.69 2.92
CA PHE A 13 0.41 12.19 3.79
C PHE A 13 0.70 13.14 4.95
N ASP A 14 1.21 12.58 6.05
CA ASP A 14 1.64 13.29 7.26
C ASP A 14 2.93 14.12 7.12
N GLY A 15 3.18 14.77 5.98
CA GLY A 15 4.38 15.57 5.71
C GLY A 15 5.72 14.79 5.64
N GLN A 16 5.83 13.68 6.37
CA GLN A 16 6.97 12.75 6.40
C GLN A 16 6.71 11.48 5.59
N ARG A 17 5.47 11.26 5.12
CA ARG A 17 5.02 10.07 4.39
C ARG A 17 5.16 8.79 5.22
N LEU A 18 4.91 8.88 6.52
CA LEU A 18 4.83 7.74 7.43
C LEU A 18 3.38 7.32 7.68
N ALA A 19 2.44 8.26 7.59
CA ALA A 19 1.01 7.99 7.64
C ALA A 19 0.33 8.50 6.35
N ALA A 20 -0.71 7.79 5.93
CA ALA A 20 -1.49 8.06 4.73
C ALA A 20 -2.98 8.06 5.11
N THR A 21 -3.66 9.18 4.86
CA THR A 21 -5.08 9.36 5.10
C THR A 21 -5.82 9.46 3.78
N ARG A 22 -6.88 8.68 3.63
CA ARG A 22 -7.80 8.87 2.50
C ARG A 22 -8.80 9.96 2.83
N PHE A 23 -8.80 11.05 2.08
CA PHE A 23 -9.64 12.21 2.38
C PHE A 23 -10.93 12.28 1.55
N ASN A 24 -11.05 11.57 0.42
CA ASN A 24 -12.25 11.62 -0.43
C ASN A 24 -12.39 10.38 -1.35
N SER A 25 -13.63 9.98 -1.72
CA SER A 25 -13.99 8.84 -2.60
C SER A 25 -13.36 7.46 -2.30
N PHE A 26 -14.13 6.37 -2.51
CA PHE A 26 -13.70 4.97 -2.33
C PHE A 26 -12.78 4.43 -3.44
N THR A 27 -12.21 5.31 -4.27
CA THR A 27 -11.39 4.95 -5.42
C THR A 27 -10.13 5.80 -5.43
N HIS A 28 -9.14 5.44 -6.26
CA HIS A 28 -7.91 6.21 -6.44
C HIS A 28 -7.19 6.52 -5.12
N ALA A 29 -7.19 5.56 -4.19
CA ALA A 29 -6.53 5.66 -2.90
C ALA A 29 -5.28 4.75 -2.82
N MET A 30 -4.73 4.39 -3.97
CA MET A 30 -3.57 3.49 -4.05
C MET A 30 -2.31 4.15 -3.51
N ILE A 31 -1.51 3.40 -2.76
CA ILE A 31 -0.22 3.83 -2.23
C ILE A 31 0.84 2.77 -2.47
N PHE A 32 2.11 3.20 -2.43
CA PHE A 32 3.25 2.32 -2.63
C PHE A 32 4.31 2.52 -1.55
N SER A 33 5.14 1.51 -1.32
CA SER A 33 6.37 1.65 -0.54
C SER A 33 7.38 2.57 -1.22
N GLU A 34 8.08 3.42 -0.46
CA GLU A 34 9.14 4.30 -0.99
C GLU A 34 10.27 3.54 -1.68
N ARG A 35 10.59 2.34 -1.18
CA ARG A 35 11.60 1.46 -1.74
C ARG A 35 11.19 0.00 -1.63
N PRO A 36 11.81 -0.91 -2.41
CA PRO A 36 11.60 -2.33 -2.24
C PRO A 36 11.93 -2.81 -0.82
N LEU A 37 11.15 -3.78 -0.32
CA LEU A 37 11.48 -4.53 0.89
C LEU A 37 12.67 -5.44 0.66
N TYR A 38 13.60 -5.48 1.62
CA TYR A 38 14.66 -6.47 1.59
C TYR A 38 14.18 -7.81 2.18
N PRO A 39 14.72 -8.96 1.72
CA PRO A 39 14.41 -10.24 2.34
C PRO A 39 14.69 -10.25 3.85
N GLY A 40 13.73 -10.75 4.63
CA GLY A 40 13.79 -10.77 6.10
C GLY A 40 13.50 -9.41 6.76
N GLU A 41 13.25 -8.35 5.98
CA GLU A 41 12.79 -7.07 6.52
C GLU A 41 11.33 -7.19 6.96
N LEU A 42 11.06 -6.78 8.20
CA LEU A 42 9.71 -6.67 8.71
C LEU A 42 9.10 -5.34 8.30
N PHE A 43 7.86 -5.40 7.85
CA PHE A 43 7.06 -4.22 7.59
C PHE A 43 5.69 -4.35 8.24
N LEU A 44 5.33 -3.31 8.98
CA LEU A 44 4.13 -3.22 9.78
C LEU A 44 3.23 -2.14 9.20
N VAL A 45 1.95 -2.47 9.04
CA VAL A 45 0.91 -1.50 8.72
C VAL A 45 -0.02 -1.39 9.92
N GLU A 46 -0.16 -0.17 10.41
CA GLU A 46 -1.11 0.18 11.45
C GLU A 46 -2.26 0.97 10.82
N ILE A 47 -3.49 0.66 11.25
CA ILE A 47 -4.67 1.42 10.87
C ILE A 47 -4.94 2.37 12.03
N GLU A 48 -4.59 3.65 11.84
CA GLU A 48 -4.67 4.68 12.89
C GLU A 48 -6.11 5.13 13.16
N ASP A 49 -6.94 5.23 12.11
CA ASP A 49 -8.33 5.68 12.20
C ASP A 49 -9.20 4.99 11.13
N ILE A 50 -10.50 4.87 11.41
CA ILE A 50 -11.51 4.28 10.54
C ILE A 50 -12.73 5.19 10.54
N THR A 51 -13.17 5.61 9.36
CA THR A 51 -14.39 6.41 9.21
C THR A 51 -15.62 5.53 8.98
N ASP A 52 -16.64 5.69 9.82
CA ASP A 52 -17.89 4.90 9.77
C ASP A 52 -18.75 5.13 8.51
N SER A 53 -18.48 6.19 7.73
CA SER A 53 -19.27 6.55 6.55
C SER A 53 -18.96 5.71 5.30
N TRP A 54 -18.06 4.73 5.40
CA TRP A 54 -17.54 3.97 4.27
C TRP A 54 -17.59 2.47 4.58
N THR A 55 -18.11 1.70 3.63
CA THR A 55 -18.12 0.24 3.70
C THR A 55 -17.20 -0.32 2.64
N GLY A 56 -16.28 -1.20 3.02
CA GLY A 56 -15.34 -1.81 2.09
C GLY A 56 -14.23 -2.57 2.80
N ASN A 57 -13.22 -2.95 2.03
CA ASN A 57 -12.03 -3.63 2.52
C ASN A 57 -10.78 -2.87 2.08
N ILE A 58 -9.77 -2.85 2.95
CA ILE A 58 -8.42 -2.42 2.59
C ILE A 58 -7.71 -3.64 1.99
N LYS A 59 -7.11 -3.49 0.82
CA LYS A 59 -6.28 -4.51 0.19
C LYS A 59 -4.82 -4.16 0.42
N ILE A 60 -4.02 -5.14 0.83
CA ILE A 60 -2.57 -5.00 0.98
C ILE A 60 -1.93 -6.13 0.17
N GLY A 61 -0.92 -5.81 -0.64
CA GLY A 61 -0.27 -6.79 -1.50
C GLY A 61 1.19 -6.46 -1.76
N LEU A 62 1.89 -7.42 -2.36
CA LEU A 62 3.26 -7.28 -2.82
C LEU A 62 3.29 -7.08 -4.34
N THR A 63 4.30 -6.38 -4.85
CA THR A 63 4.51 -6.21 -6.29
C THR A 63 5.98 -6.14 -6.64
N CYS A 64 6.37 -6.71 -7.77
CA CYS A 64 7.72 -6.56 -8.31
C CYS A 64 7.85 -5.36 -9.27
N LEU A 65 6.74 -4.66 -9.54
CA LEU A 65 6.68 -3.52 -10.44
C LEU A 65 6.98 -2.21 -9.68
N SER A 66 7.64 -1.27 -10.35
CA SER A 66 7.78 0.08 -9.81
C SER A 66 6.43 0.82 -9.81
N PRO A 67 6.25 1.83 -8.93
CA PRO A 67 5.04 2.65 -8.93
C PRO A 67 4.74 3.29 -10.31
N ASN A 68 5.78 3.69 -11.05
CA ASN A 68 5.62 4.23 -12.40
C ASN A 68 5.08 3.19 -13.39
N GLU A 69 5.59 1.96 -13.34
CA GLU A 69 5.10 0.87 -14.20
C GLU A 69 3.63 0.59 -13.91
N ILE A 70 3.24 0.51 -12.64
CA ILE A 70 1.85 0.25 -12.23
C ILE A 70 0.94 1.38 -12.73
N LEU A 71 1.31 2.64 -12.52
CA LEU A 71 0.50 3.77 -12.96
C LEU A 71 0.42 3.90 -14.48
N SER A 72 1.50 3.54 -15.20
CA SER A 72 1.54 3.57 -16.67
C SER A 72 0.78 2.41 -17.33
N GLN A 73 0.67 1.27 -16.65
CA GLN A 73 -0.03 0.06 -17.13
C GLN A 73 -1.49 0.01 -16.67
N CYS A 74 -1.93 0.92 -15.80
CA CYS A 74 -3.27 0.92 -15.22
C CYS A 74 -4.36 1.11 -16.28
N THR A 75 -5.05 0.02 -16.61
CA THR A 75 -6.45 0.05 -17.03
C THR A 75 -7.31 0.55 -15.85
N GLN A 76 -8.43 1.20 -16.12
CA GLN A 76 -9.24 1.88 -15.09
C GLN A 76 -9.63 0.98 -13.90
N GLU A 77 -9.67 -0.35 -14.07
CA GLU A 77 -10.08 -1.34 -13.06
C GLU A 77 -9.19 -1.39 -11.81
N ILE A 78 -7.88 -1.22 -11.92
CA ILE A 78 -6.95 -1.28 -10.76
C ILE A 78 -7.06 -0.02 -9.90
N LEU A 79 -7.43 1.12 -10.49
CA LEU A 79 -7.62 2.40 -9.80
C LEU A 79 -8.94 2.46 -9.00
N TYR A 80 -9.85 1.50 -9.20
CA TYR A 80 -11.08 1.39 -8.40
C TYR A 80 -10.87 0.68 -7.06
N ASP A 81 -9.74 -0.01 -6.85
CA ASP A 81 -9.46 -0.72 -5.63
C ASP A 81 -8.54 0.08 -4.67
N ASP A 82 -8.89 0.07 -3.39
CA ASP A 82 -8.05 0.60 -2.30
C ASP A 82 -6.91 -0.39 -2.01
N ILE A 83 -5.81 -0.32 -2.77
CA ILE A 83 -4.67 -1.23 -2.61
C ILE A 83 -3.44 -0.49 -2.12
N PHE A 84 -2.85 -0.98 -1.04
CA PHE A 84 -1.48 -0.68 -0.68
C PHE A 84 -0.54 -1.74 -1.24
N HIS A 85 0.33 -1.34 -2.15
CA HIS A 85 1.35 -2.21 -2.73
C HIS A 85 2.71 -1.97 -2.08
N ILE A 86 3.30 -3.05 -1.60
CA ILE A 86 4.69 -3.04 -1.14
C ILE A 86 5.56 -3.61 -2.25
N THR A 87 6.50 -2.79 -2.73
CA THR A 87 7.45 -3.19 -3.76
C THR A 87 8.42 -4.21 -3.19
N ILE A 88 8.70 -5.26 -3.95
CA ILE A 88 9.69 -6.30 -3.64
C ILE A 88 10.68 -6.44 -4.79
N PRO A 89 11.94 -6.84 -4.53
CA PRO A 89 12.89 -7.18 -5.58
C PRO A 89 12.37 -8.35 -6.42
N SER A 90 12.59 -8.30 -7.73
CA SER A 90 12.23 -9.36 -8.69
C SER A 90 13.00 -10.69 -8.55
N ARG A 91 13.80 -10.85 -7.49
CA ARG A 91 14.69 -11.99 -7.26
C ARG A 91 14.00 -13.09 -6.43
N PRO A 92 14.45 -14.36 -6.54
CA PRO A 92 13.74 -15.50 -5.95
C PRO A 92 14.05 -15.60 -4.44
N VAL A 93 13.41 -14.76 -3.62
CA VAL A 93 13.29 -15.02 -2.19
C VAL A 93 11.82 -14.86 -1.82
N THR A 94 11.23 -15.94 -1.31
CA THR A 94 9.78 -16.24 -1.33
C THR A 94 9.08 -16.02 0.01
N GLN A 95 9.62 -15.19 0.90
CA GLN A 95 8.97 -14.93 2.19
C GLN A 95 9.16 -13.47 2.59
N TYR A 96 8.08 -12.70 2.46
CA TYR A 96 7.93 -11.40 3.09
C TYR A 96 6.93 -11.56 4.23
N THR A 97 7.03 -10.74 5.28
CA THR A 97 6.11 -10.82 6.40
C THR A 97 5.50 -9.46 6.60
N CYS A 98 4.23 -9.33 6.22
CA CYS A 98 3.40 -8.19 6.59
C CYS A 98 2.56 -8.58 7.79
N THR A 99 2.64 -7.80 8.88
CA THR A 99 1.73 -7.93 10.02
C THR A 99 0.78 -6.72 10.01
N CYS A 100 -0.51 -6.95 10.23
CA CYS A 100 -1.47 -5.88 10.46
C CYS A 100 -1.67 -5.71 11.98
N GLY A 101 -1.70 -4.47 12.47
CA GLY A 101 -1.94 -4.20 13.90
C GLY A 101 -3.31 -4.69 14.40
N LEU A 102 -4.34 -4.66 13.52
CA LEU A 102 -5.71 -5.06 13.85
C LEU A 102 -5.95 -6.57 13.73
N CYS A 103 -5.34 -7.21 12.74
CA CYS A 103 -5.34 -8.66 12.60
C CYS A 103 -3.89 -9.12 12.63
N LYS A 104 -3.46 -9.79 13.70
CA LYS A 104 -2.11 -10.38 13.86
C LYS A 104 -1.86 -11.50 12.84
N SER A 105 -2.09 -11.21 11.57
CA SER A 105 -2.06 -12.09 10.43
C SER A 105 -0.80 -11.77 9.65
N THR A 106 -0.03 -12.82 9.35
CA THR A 106 1.14 -12.74 8.49
C THR A 106 0.71 -12.98 7.05
N ILE A 107 0.93 -12.02 6.16
CA ILE A 107 0.90 -12.25 4.72
C ILE A 107 2.30 -12.74 4.33
N ILE A 108 2.39 -13.98 3.84
CA ILE A 108 3.64 -14.63 3.35
C ILE A 108 3.75 -14.44 1.84
#